data_AF-A0A3D6DW75-F1
#
_entry.id   AF-A0A3D6DW75-F1
#
_cell.length_a   1.000
_cell.length_b   1.000
_cell.length_c   1.000
_cell.angle_alpha   90.00
_cell.angle_beta   90.00
_cell.angle_gamma   90.00
#
_symmetry.space_group_name_H-M   'P 1'
#
loop_
_entity.id
_entity.type
_entity.pdbx_description
1 polymer ?
#
loop_
_entity_poly.entity_id
_entity_poly.type
_entity_poly.pdbx_seq_one_letter_code
_entity_poly.pdbx_strand_id
1 'polypeptide(L)' 'IRLNWRLLHFPLAVVDYVVAHEVAHLREMNHSTAFWRHVERLCPDYKAQRVRLRELSGTVPRF' A
#
# COMPACT_ATOMS: atom_id res chain seq x y z
N ILE A 1 12.03 -4.02 -4.36
CA ILE A 1 10.60 -4.19 -4.00
C ILE A 1 10.45 -5.50 -3.25
N ARG A 2 9.91 -5.49 -2.03
CA ARG A 2 9.61 -6.68 -1.23
C ARG A 2 8.14 -6.65 -0.85
N LEU A 3 7.40 -7.71 -1.11
CA LEU A 3 5.97 -7.83 -0.79
C LEU A 3 5.75 -9.02 0.12
N ASN A 4 4.80 -8.90 1.04
CA ASN A 4 4.44 -9.98 1.95
C ASN A 4 3.40 -10.89 1.28
N TRP A 5 3.60 -12.22 1.35
CA TRP A 5 2.66 -13.21 0.78
C TRP A 5 1.23 -13.07 1.33
N ARG A 6 1.09 -12.55 2.56
CA ARG A 6 -0.20 -12.30 3.22
C ARG A 6 -1.09 -11.32 2.44
N LEU A 7 -0.54 -10.55 1.49
CA LEU A 7 -1.31 -9.69 0.60
C LEU A 7 -2.34 -10.47 -0.23
N LEU A 8 -2.17 -11.78 -0.42
CA LEU A 8 -3.16 -12.66 -1.06
C LEU A 8 -4.53 -12.66 -0.36
N HIS A 9 -4.60 -12.26 0.91
CA HIS A 9 -5.85 -12.19 1.67
C HIS A 9 -6.56 -10.84 1.58
N PHE A 10 -6.02 -9.87 0.85
CA PHE A 10 -6.58 -8.53 0.75
C PHE A 10 -7.29 -8.32 -0.59
N PRO A 11 -8.31 -7.44 -0.64
CA PRO A 11 -8.88 -6.98 -1.91
C PRO A 11 -7.81 -6.38 -2.83
N LEU A 12 -7.95 -6.57 -4.14
CA LEU A 12 -6.97 -6.10 -5.13
C LEU A 12 -6.66 -4.60 -5.00
N ALA A 13 -7.66 -3.75 -4.76
CA ALA A 13 -7.44 -2.31 -4.58
C ALA A 13 -6.51 -1.98 -3.39
N VAL A 14 -6.52 -2.79 -2.33
CA VAL A 14 -5.58 -2.65 -1.20
C VAL A 14 -4.19 -3.10 -1.60
N VAL A 15 -4.09 -4.16 -2.41
CA VAL A 15 -2.81 -4.64 -2.96
C VAL A 15 -2.20 -3.59 -3.89
N ASP A 16 -2.99 -2.97 -4.77
CA ASP A 16 -2.57 -1.90 -5.67
C ASP A 16 -1.95 -0.73 -4.89
N TYR A 17 -2.57 -0.34 -3.77
CA TYR A 17 -2.01 0.66 -2.86
C TYR A 17 -0.64 0.25 -2.29
N VAL A 18 -0.49 -1.00 -1.82
CA VAL A 18 0.79 -1.48 -1.28
C VAL A 18 1.87 -1.54 -2.36
N VAL A 19 1.52 -1.98 -3.57
CA VAL A 19 2.45 -1.97 -4.71
C VAL A 19 2.85 -0.54 -5.07
N ALA A 20 1.90 0.38 -5.17
CA ALA A 20 2.17 1.80 -5.42
C ALA A 20 3.10 2.41 -4.35
N HIS A 21 2.91 2.02 -3.09
CA HIS A 21 3.77 2.43 -1.96
C HIS A 21 5.22 1.95 -2.14
N GLU A 22 5.42 0.65 -2.39
CA GLU A 22 6.75 0.07 -2.58
C GLU A 22 7.44 0.57 -3.86
N VAL A 23 6.68 0.86 -4.91
CA VAL A 23 7.20 1.46 -6.15
C VAL A 23 7.59 2.92 -5.94
N ALA A 24 6.82 3.69 -5.17
CA ALA A 24 7.17 5.06 -4.82
C ALA A 24 8.51 5.13 -4.06
N HIS A 25 8.83 4.10 -3.27
CA HIS A 25 10.12 3.99 -2.61
C HIS A 25 11.31 3.94 -3.58
N LEU A 26 11.14 3.53 -4.84
CA LEU A 26 12.22 3.61 -5.83
C LEU A 26 12.64 5.05 -6.18
N ARG A 27 11.79 6.04 -5.88
CA ARG A 27 12.04 7.47 -6.16
C ARG A 27 12.32 8.27 -4.91
N GLU A 28 11.65 7.96 -3.81
CA GLU A 28 11.78 8.66 -2.53
C GLU A 28 11.79 7.66 -1.37
N MET A 29 12.87 7.63 -0.60
CA MET A 29 13.06 6.58 0.43
C MET A 29 12.32 6.88 1.73
N ASN A 30 12.03 8.15 2.01
CA ASN A 30 11.28 8.55 3.20
C ASN A 30 9.79 8.79 2.87
N HIS A 31 8.91 8.80 3.86
CA HIS A 31 7.48 9.09 3.66
C HIS A 31 7.15 10.59 3.63
N SER A 32 7.98 11.40 2.95
CA SER A 32 7.75 12.85 2.80
C SER A 32 6.56 13.19 1.91
N THR A 33 6.22 14.48 1.82
CA THR A 33 5.20 14.96 0.87
C THR A 33 5.49 14.56 -0.57
N ALA A 34 6.76 14.54 -0.99
CA ALA A 34 7.15 14.11 -2.34
C ALA A 34 6.84 12.63 -2.58
N PHE A 35 7.10 11.77 -1.60
CA PHE A 35 6.71 10.37 -1.61
C PHE A 35 5.20 10.20 -1.81
N TRP A 36 4.39 10.89 -1.00
CA TRP A 36 2.94 10.76 -1.09
C TRP A 36 2.37 11.28 -2.43
N ARG A 37 3.02 12.27 -3.07
CA ARG A 37 2.68 12.68 -4.45
C ARG A 37 2.96 11.58 -5.47
N HIS A 38 4.03 10.79 -5.29
CA HIS A 38 4.28 9.63 -6.15
C HIS A 38 3.24 8.53 -5.93
N VAL A 39 2.87 8.25 -4.68
CA VAL A 39 1.82 7.29 -4.36
C VAL A 39 0.47 7.73 -4.95
N GLU A 40 0.06 8.98 -4.76
CA GLU A 40 -1.21 9.52 -5.27
C GLU A 40 -1.29 9.48 -6.80
N ARG A 41 -0.18 9.71 -7.50
CA ARG A 41 -0.12 9.57 -8.97
C ARG A 41 -0.31 8.13 -9.44
N LEU A 42 0.18 7.14 -8.68
CA LEU A 42 0.08 5.72 -9.02
C LEU A 42 -1.27 5.11 -8.59
N CYS A 43 -1.81 5.58 -7.46
CA CYS A 43 -3.04 5.11 -6.84
C CYS A 43 -3.80 6.33 -6.28
N PRO A 44 -4.69 6.97 -7.06
CA PRO A 44 -5.39 8.18 -6.65
C PRO A 44 -6.26 8.01 -5.40
N ASP A 45 -6.76 6.79 -5.15
CA ASP A 45 -7.59 6.42 -4.02
C ASP A 45 -6.78 5.91 -2.80
N TYR A 46 -5.46 6.09 -2.79
CA TYR A 46 -4.56 5.53 -1.77
C TYR A 46 -4.98 5.84 -0.32
N LYS A 47 -5.60 6.99 -0.07
CA LYS A 47 -6.05 7.39 1.28
C LYS A 47 -7.12 6.43 1.80
N ALA A 48 -8.08 6.07 0.95
CA ALA A 48 -9.13 5.10 1.28
C ALA A 48 -8.52 3.71 1.47
N GLN A 49 -7.65 3.28 0.55
CA GLN A 49 -7.01 1.97 0.63
C GLN A 49 -6.07 1.83 1.82
N ARG A 50 -5.41 2.92 2.26
CA ARG A 50 -4.60 2.94 3.48
C ARG A 50 -5.43 2.73 4.74
N VAL A 51 -6.62 3.31 4.80
CA VAL A 51 -7.57 3.07 5.90
C VAL A 51 -8.03 1.61 5.85
N ARG A 52 -8.44 1.14 4.67
CA ARG A 52 -8.91 -0.23 4.47
C ARG A 52 -7.86 -1.29 4.83
N LEU A 53 -6.60 -1.05 4.50
CA LEU A 53 -5.48 -1.90 4.89
C LEU A 53 -5.39 -2.04 6.41
N ARG A 54 -5.55 -0.95 7.17
CA ARG A 54 -5.51 -0.96 8.64
C ARG A 54 -6.68 -1.74 9.23
N GLU A 55 -7.88 -1.57 8.69
CA GLU A 55 -9.09 -2.31 9.11
C GLU A 55 -8.93 -3.82 8.88
N LEU A 56 -8.46 -4.21 7.69
CA LEU A 56 -8.31 -5.61 7.30
C LEU A 56 -7.08 -6.29 7.91
N SER A 57 -6.10 -5.54 8.42
CA SER A 57 -4.89 -6.13 9.01
C SER A 57 -5.19 -7.10 10.17
N GLY A 58 -6.28 -6.86 10.90
CA GLY A 58 -6.74 -7.75 11.98
C GLY A 58 -7.45 -9.03 11.50
N THR A 59 -7.86 -9.10 10.24
CA THR A 59 -8.61 -10.24 9.69
C THR A 59 -7.71 -11.25 8.99
N VAL A 60 -6.43 -10.94 8.81
CA VAL A 60 -5.48 -11.83 8.11
C VAL A 60 -5.08 -12.98 9.04
N PRO A 61 -5.21 -14.25 8.59
CA PRO A 61 -4.91 -15.39 9.44
C PRO A 61 -3.47 -15.40 9.96
N ARG A 62 -3.22 -15.85 11.20
CA ARG A 62 -1.93 -15.73 11.89
C ARG A 62 -1.05 -17.00 11.87
N PHE A 63 -1.39 -17.97 11.03
CA PHE A 63 -0.68 -19.25 10.93
C PHE A 63 0.81 -19.07 10.56
#